data_AF-A0C383-F1
#
_entry.id   AF-A0C383-F1
#
_cell.length_a   1.000
_cell.length_b   1.000
_cell.length_c   1.000
_cell.angle_alpha   90.00
_cell.angle_beta   90.00
_cell.angle_gamma   90.00
#
_symmetry.space_group_name_H-M   'P 1'
#
loop_
_entity.id
_entity.type
_entity.pdbx_description
1 polymer ?
#
loop_
_entity_poly.entity_id
_entity_poly.type
_entity_poly.pdbx_seq_one_letter_code
_entity_poly.pdbx_strand_id
1 'polypeptide(L)'
;MSEDLPEKETEQPSYLLWYILILVLFLLLLFCYGKKCGQSKIQPKENEGIQLKLLEDQKIYEEQKLSIQENQSTVQMDQNRLIMSNIVKQFQKLQKQVEYQHKSCGNLLIYQTSQQIVQQSVNKIKQIYDYSSKLRAVDENQKYYIRRFQDKSELRKNYGLTLKTSAELYKNCNSFREVRGDGNCFYTAFGFQFLSILLFEYSQDQFNDFFNKIRQIELPMKIFVPNTNLKIDDKEIEKQLLDEFQRRMTKLKLIEDINQREEQFSNEFAAYEQQSEEIDGCLYGLSTIFFRNYSNYVVDFSDAKDAVYDREKLLNWEEECNSNEVVIAELAKQLNTFVQLIFIENSNNIVIREYGINKIHKIILLIKPGHYNIGYYLQDTIIDQYIQFLNQLKGINWKDYEYGNNQQNTLQEAEEKIEKLYSEIAILKQNNTLKQKDAFKIIGFQLLPLT
;
A
#
# COMPACT_ATOMS: atom_id res chain seq x y z
N MET A 1 10.32 19.11 55.20
CA MET A 1 11.77 19.08 54.89
C MET A 1 12.03 17.87 54.03
N SER A 2 12.12 18.09 52.72
CA SER A 2 12.81 17.24 51.74
C SER A 2 12.97 18.12 50.50
N GLU A 3 14.17 18.65 50.31
CA GLU A 3 14.57 19.43 49.15
C GLU A 3 14.91 18.45 48.02
N ASP A 4 14.21 18.53 46.90
CA ASP A 4 14.55 17.80 45.68
C ASP A 4 15.51 18.64 44.82
N LEU A 5 16.69 18.08 44.56
CA LEU A 5 17.73 18.60 43.68
C LEU A 5 17.40 18.30 42.21
N PRO A 6 17.73 19.19 41.25
CA PRO A 6 17.53 18.92 39.83
C PRO A 6 18.63 18.00 39.26
N GLU A 7 18.21 17.02 38.46
CA GLU A 7 19.07 16.13 37.69
C GLU A 7 19.93 16.91 36.68
N LYS A 8 21.24 16.61 36.66
CA LYS A 8 22.20 17.10 35.67
C LYS A 8 22.07 16.28 34.38
N GLU A 9 21.67 16.92 33.29
CA GLU A 9 21.81 16.38 31.93
C GLU A 9 23.30 16.33 31.55
N THR A 10 23.79 15.12 31.26
CA THR A 10 25.12 14.90 30.68
C THR A 10 25.05 15.07 29.16
N GLU A 11 25.63 16.15 28.64
CA GLU A 11 25.80 16.37 27.19
C GLU A 11 26.73 15.31 26.58
N GLN A 12 26.21 14.49 25.66
CA GLN A 12 27.04 13.66 24.80
C GLN A 12 27.65 14.51 23.66
N PRO A 13 28.97 14.41 23.40
CA PRO A 13 29.60 15.16 22.32
C PRO A 13 29.13 14.67 20.95
N SER A 14 28.74 15.60 20.07
CA SER A 14 28.25 15.27 18.73
C SER A 14 29.36 14.63 17.87
N TYR A 15 29.12 13.41 17.40
CA TYR A 15 29.99 12.68 16.46
C TYR A 15 30.24 13.43 15.14
N LEU A 16 29.43 14.46 14.85
CA LEU A 16 29.55 15.31 13.67
C LEU A 16 30.85 16.12 13.67
N LEU A 17 31.30 16.59 14.83
CA LEU A 17 32.53 17.40 14.93
C LEU A 17 33.78 16.56 14.62
N TRP A 18 33.80 15.29 15.04
CA TRP A 18 34.89 14.36 14.76
C TRP A 18 35.00 14.01 13.27
N TYR A 19 33.87 13.82 12.59
CA TYR A 19 33.86 13.56 11.15
C TYR A 19 34.40 14.74 10.33
N ILE A 20 34.05 15.97 10.71
CA ILE A 20 34.56 17.19 10.05
C ILE A 20 36.08 17.29 10.25
N LEU A 21 36.59 16.98 11.45
CA LEU A 21 38.02 17.06 11.74
C LEU A 21 38.85 16.06 10.92
N ILE A 22 38.35 14.82 10.76
CA ILE A 22 39.01 13.78 9.96
C ILE A 22 39.05 14.18 8.47
N LEU A 23 37.98 14.78 7.96
CA LEU A 23 37.90 15.19 6.55
C LEU A 23 38.89 16.32 6.22
N VAL A 24 39.06 17.28 7.14
CA VAL A 24 40.02 18.38 7.01
C VAL A 24 41.48 17.87 7.05
N LEU A 25 41.78 16.92 7.93
CA LEU A 25 43.10 16.29 8.02
C LEU A 25 43.47 15.53 6.73
N PHE A 26 42.50 14.83 6.12
CA PHE A 26 42.73 14.11 4.86
C PHE A 26 43.02 15.05 3.69
N LEU A 27 42.32 16.19 3.62
CA LEU A 27 42.55 17.20 2.58
C LEU A 27 43.92 17.89 2.71
N LEU A 28 44.38 18.13 3.94
CA LEU A 28 45.72 18.71 4.17
C LEU A 28 46.84 17.75 3.77
N LEU A 29 46.68 16.44 4.01
CA LEU A 29 47.67 15.43 3.59
C LEU A 29 47.80 15.35 2.06
N LEU A 30 46.70 15.46 1.33
CA LEU A 30 46.72 15.51 -0.14
C LEU A 30 47.44 16.76 -0.67
N PHE A 31 47.27 17.91 -0.01
CA PHE A 31 47.93 19.15 -0.40
C PHE A 31 49.46 19.11 -0.18
N CYS A 32 49.91 18.43 0.88
CA CYS A 32 51.34 18.30 1.18
C CYS A 32 52.07 17.30 0.27
N TYR A 33 51.37 16.34 -0.35
CA TYR A 33 51.98 15.33 -1.22
C TYR A 33 52.31 15.84 -2.63
N GLY A 34 51.74 16.98 -3.06
CA GLY A 34 51.86 17.52 -4.42
C GLY A 34 53.09 18.36 -4.74
N LYS A 35 54.05 18.54 -3.83
CA LYS A 35 55.26 19.36 -4.07
C LYS A 35 56.55 18.65 -3.67
N LYS A 36 57.18 17.91 -4.60
CA LYS A 36 58.63 17.61 -4.59
C LYS A 36 59.11 16.98 -5.92
N CYS A 37 59.85 17.75 -6.70
CA CYS A 37 60.99 17.40 -7.59
C CYS A 37 61.18 18.57 -8.56
N GLY A 38 62.35 19.11 -8.89
CA GLY A 38 63.74 18.81 -8.57
C GLY A 38 64.59 19.82 -9.37
N GLN A 39 65.69 20.28 -8.78
CA GLN A 39 66.58 21.34 -9.26
C GLN A 39 67.50 20.88 -10.42
N SER A 40 68.02 21.81 -11.23
CA SER A 40 69.47 22.15 -11.23
C SER A 40 69.88 23.06 -12.41
N LYS A 41 70.84 23.94 -12.11
CA LYS A 41 71.52 24.87 -13.02
C LYS A 41 72.70 24.17 -13.70
N ILE A 42 72.88 24.36 -15.01
CA ILE A 42 74.18 24.21 -15.70
C ILE A 42 74.33 25.37 -16.70
N GLN A 43 75.49 26.04 -16.67
CA GLN A 43 75.92 27.13 -17.55
C GLN A 43 76.58 26.60 -18.85
N PRO A 44 76.78 27.45 -19.87
CA PRO A 44 76.67 27.08 -21.28
C PRO A 44 78.00 26.77 -21.97
N LYS A 45 77.94 26.03 -23.08
CA LYS A 45 78.82 26.23 -24.24
C LYS A 45 78.03 26.07 -25.54
N GLU A 46 78.44 26.88 -26.50
CA GLU A 46 77.83 27.25 -27.77
C GLU A 46 77.36 26.06 -28.63
N ASN A 47 76.22 26.24 -29.31
CA ASN A 47 76.07 25.87 -30.73
C ASN A 47 74.71 26.37 -31.26
N GLU A 48 74.77 27.18 -32.32
CA GLU A 48 73.67 27.94 -32.94
C GLU A 48 72.52 27.09 -33.54
N GLY A 49 72.51 25.78 -33.33
CA GLY A 49 71.36 24.91 -33.62
C GLY A 49 70.28 24.90 -32.53
N ILE A 50 70.53 25.53 -31.38
CA ILE A 50 69.64 25.53 -30.21
C ILE A 50 68.50 26.56 -30.32
N GLN A 51 68.65 27.65 -31.08
CA GLN A 51 67.58 28.67 -31.17
C GLN A 51 66.32 28.21 -31.90
N LEU A 52 66.44 27.38 -32.95
CA LEU A 52 65.25 26.85 -33.63
C LEU A 52 64.50 25.84 -32.75
N LYS A 53 65.24 24.98 -32.03
CA LYS A 53 64.65 24.00 -31.12
C LYS A 53 64.01 24.66 -29.89
N LEU A 54 64.62 25.73 -29.36
CA LEU A 54 64.01 26.54 -28.29
C LEU A 54 62.73 27.24 -28.76
N LEU A 55 62.67 27.74 -30.00
CA LEU A 55 61.45 28.35 -30.52
C LEU A 55 60.32 27.32 -30.70
N GLU A 56 60.66 26.11 -31.14
CA GLU A 56 59.72 25.01 -31.33
C GLU A 56 59.23 24.46 -29.99
N ASP A 57 60.14 24.25 -29.02
CA ASP A 57 59.80 23.86 -27.66
C ASP A 57 58.98 24.94 -26.93
N GLN A 58 59.24 26.23 -27.19
CA GLN A 58 58.48 27.34 -26.62
C GLN A 58 57.08 27.44 -27.24
N LYS A 59 56.93 27.13 -28.53
CA LYS A 59 55.63 27.03 -29.20
C LYS A 59 54.82 25.84 -28.67
N ILE A 60 55.44 24.67 -28.51
CA ILE A 60 54.82 23.48 -27.91
C ILE A 60 54.39 23.78 -26.47
N TYR A 61 55.22 24.49 -25.70
CA TYR A 61 54.89 24.88 -24.33
C TYR A 61 53.69 25.82 -24.25
N GLU A 62 53.60 26.84 -25.11
CA GLU A 62 52.44 27.74 -25.14
C GLU A 62 51.16 27.05 -25.64
N GLU A 63 51.25 26.13 -26.61
CA GLU A 63 50.12 25.29 -27.05
C GLU A 63 49.63 24.35 -25.92
N GLN A 64 50.55 23.73 -25.19
CA GLN A 64 50.22 22.91 -24.02
C GLN A 64 49.57 23.75 -22.91
N LYS A 65 50.09 24.95 -22.65
CA LYS A 65 49.53 25.87 -21.64
C LYS A 65 48.12 26.34 -22.00
N LEU A 66 47.86 26.64 -23.28
CA LEU A 66 46.52 26.94 -23.79
C LEU A 66 45.57 25.75 -23.62
N SER A 67 46.00 24.52 -23.96
CA SER A 67 45.19 23.32 -23.78
C SER A 67 44.87 23.01 -22.30
N ILE A 68 45.81 23.29 -21.39
CA ILE A 68 45.61 23.14 -19.95
C ILE A 68 44.62 24.19 -19.44
N GLN A 69 44.68 25.42 -19.95
CA GLN A 69 43.78 26.51 -19.57
C GLN A 69 42.35 26.28 -20.08
N GLU A 70 42.19 25.73 -21.29
CA GLU A 70 40.87 25.34 -21.83
C GLU A 70 40.26 24.17 -21.03
N ASN A 71 41.06 23.16 -20.68
CA ASN A 71 40.63 22.03 -19.85
C ASN A 71 40.28 22.46 -18.41
N GLN A 72 41.00 23.43 -17.84
CA GLN A 72 40.64 23.99 -16.53
C GLN A 72 39.33 24.77 -16.57
N SER A 73 39.06 25.50 -17.66
CA SER A 73 37.79 26.23 -17.82
C SER A 73 36.58 25.29 -17.96
N THR A 74 36.74 24.17 -18.66
CA THR A 74 35.67 23.18 -18.85
C THR A 74 35.36 22.43 -17.56
N VAL A 75 36.40 21.99 -16.81
CA VAL A 75 36.21 21.37 -15.49
C VAL A 75 35.53 22.33 -14.51
N GLN A 76 35.86 23.63 -14.55
CA GLN A 76 35.23 24.63 -13.72
C GLN A 76 33.75 24.88 -14.12
N MET A 77 33.43 24.87 -15.41
CA MET A 77 32.04 24.97 -15.88
C MET A 77 31.19 23.78 -15.44
N ASP A 78 31.72 22.55 -15.51
CA ASP A 78 30.99 21.35 -15.08
C ASP A 78 30.74 21.32 -13.56
N GLN A 79 31.73 21.75 -12.77
CA GLN A 79 31.55 21.92 -11.32
C GLN A 79 30.48 22.98 -11.01
N ASN A 80 30.50 24.12 -11.69
CA ASN A 80 29.49 25.16 -11.53
C ASN A 80 28.08 24.65 -11.92
N ARG A 81 27.98 23.83 -12.97
CA ARG A 81 26.70 23.23 -13.41
C ARG A 81 26.15 22.27 -12.37
N LEU A 82 27.00 21.47 -11.73
CA LEU A 82 26.60 20.56 -10.65
C LEU A 82 26.15 21.33 -9.40
N ILE A 83 26.87 22.39 -9.02
CA ILE A 83 26.51 23.26 -7.91
C ILE A 83 25.14 23.91 -8.16
N MET A 84 24.92 24.47 -9.35
CA MET A 84 23.62 25.08 -9.70
C MET A 84 22.47 24.07 -9.70
N SER A 85 22.69 22.84 -10.18
CA SER A 85 21.69 21.77 -10.12
C SER A 85 21.27 21.45 -8.68
N ASN A 86 22.25 21.40 -7.75
CA ASN A 86 21.97 21.15 -6.34
C ASN A 86 21.27 22.32 -5.66
N ILE A 87 21.64 23.57 -5.99
CA ILE A 87 20.97 24.77 -5.49
C ILE A 87 19.50 24.79 -5.95
N VAL A 88 19.22 24.52 -7.23
CA VAL A 88 17.84 24.48 -7.75
C VAL A 88 17.01 23.41 -7.04
N LYS A 89 17.57 22.22 -6.80
CA LYS A 89 16.87 21.15 -6.06
C LYS A 89 16.59 21.55 -4.60
N GLN A 90 17.53 22.20 -3.92
CA GLN A 90 17.30 22.71 -2.56
C GLN A 90 16.25 23.82 -2.53
N PHE A 91 16.27 24.72 -3.50
CA PHE A 91 15.31 25.82 -3.59
C PHE A 91 13.88 25.31 -3.85
N GLN A 92 13.72 24.31 -4.71
CA GLN A 92 12.43 23.63 -4.93
C GLN A 92 11.92 22.92 -3.67
N LYS A 93 12.83 22.32 -2.88
CA LYS A 93 12.47 21.69 -1.61
C LYS A 93 12.01 22.73 -0.58
N LEU A 94 12.71 23.87 -0.48
CA LEU A 94 12.32 24.98 0.39
C LEU A 94 10.98 25.60 -0.03
N GLN A 95 10.75 25.80 -1.33
CA GLN A 95 9.47 26.33 -1.81
C GLN A 95 8.29 25.44 -1.43
N LYS A 96 8.43 24.10 -1.56
CA LYS A 96 7.40 23.15 -1.11
C LYS A 96 7.16 23.21 0.40
N GLN A 97 8.21 23.40 1.20
CA GLN A 97 8.09 23.54 2.65
C GLN A 97 7.42 24.86 3.05
N VAL A 98 7.75 25.96 2.38
CA VAL A 98 7.16 27.29 2.61
C VAL A 98 5.69 27.33 2.18
N GLU A 99 5.31 26.69 1.06
CA GLU A 99 3.89 26.52 0.68
C GLU A 99 3.10 25.69 1.70
N TYR A 100 3.74 24.67 2.29
CA TYR A 100 3.13 23.87 3.35
C TYR A 100 2.92 24.69 4.64
N GLN A 101 3.88 25.56 4.97
CA GLN A 101 3.85 26.39 6.18
C GLN A 101 2.95 27.64 6.06
N HIS A 102 2.86 28.28 4.89
CA HIS A 102 1.97 29.44 4.71
C HIS A 102 0.49 29.08 4.76
N LYS A 103 0.12 27.82 4.54
CA LYS A 103 -1.23 27.32 4.85
C LYS A 103 -1.52 27.26 6.36
N SER A 104 -0.55 27.48 7.25
CA SER A 104 -0.71 27.21 8.68
C SER A 104 -1.21 28.37 9.55
N CYS A 105 -1.21 29.62 9.09
CA CYS A 105 -1.54 30.76 9.96
C CYS A 105 -3.03 31.20 9.90
N GLY A 106 -3.80 30.71 8.92
CA GLY A 106 -5.27 30.80 8.89
C GLY A 106 -5.99 29.63 9.58
N ASN A 107 -5.24 28.72 10.21
CA ASN A 107 -5.72 27.38 10.50
C ASN A 107 -6.53 27.21 11.78
N LEU A 108 -6.52 28.12 12.76
CA LEU A 108 -7.25 27.84 14.01
C LEU A 108 -8.77 27.87 13.84
N LEU A 109 -9.30 28.86 13.12
CA LEU A 109 -10.73 28.97 12.82
C LEU A 109 -11.17 27.91 11.79
N ILE A 110 -10.33 27.61 10.79
CA ILE A 110 -10.55 26.54 9.81
C ILE A 110 -10.52 25.17 10.48
N TYR A 111 -9.64 24.97 11.48
CA TYR A 111 -9.55 23.73 12.26
C TYR A 111 -10.74 23.56 13.21
N GLN A 112 -11.20 24.63 13.88
CA GLN A 112 -12.41 24.54 14.71
C GLN A 112 -13.66 24.28 13.86
N THR A 113 -13.79 24.95 12.72
CA THR A 113 -14.88 24.70 11.76
C THR A 113 -14.81 23.28 11.21
N SER A 114 -13.60 22.76 10.95
CA SER A 114 -13.43 21.37 10.48
C SER A 114 -13.79 20.34 11.56
N GLN A 115 -13.46 20.58 12.84
CA GLN A 115 -13.86 19.69 13.94
C GLN A 115 -15.38 19.67 14.16
N GLN A 116 -16.06 20.81 14.02
CA GLN A 116 -17.53 20.85 14.10
C GLN A 116 -18.18 20.07 12.96
N ILE A 117 -17.67 20.23 11.73
CA ILE A 117 -18.14 19.46 10.56
C ILE A 117 -17.92 17.95 10.76
N VAL A 118 -16.73 17.56 11.23
CA VAL A 118 -16.42 16.16 11.56
C VAL A 118 -17.42 15.62 12.58
N GLN A 119 -17.68 16.36 13.67
CA GLN A 119 -18.59 15.92 14.71
C GLN A 119 -20.04 15.81 14.21
N GLN A 120 -20.48 16.72 13.33
CA GLN A 120 -21.81 16.64 12.71
C GLN A 120 -21.94 15.38 11.84
N SER A 121 -20.95 15.10 11.00
CA SER A 121 -20.88 13.88 10.19
C SER A 121 -20.92 12.63 11.08
N VAL A 122 -20.09 12.59 12.14
CA VAL A 122 -20.06 11.49 13.11
C VAL A 122 -21.43 11.29 13.77
N ASN A 123 -22.08 12.37 14.19
CA ASN A 123 -23.38 12.31 14.84
C ASN A 123 -24.46 11.77 13.89
N LYS A 124 -24.42 12.15 12.61
CA LYS A 124 -25.35 11.63 11.59
C LYS A 124 -25.17 10.14 11.33
N ILE A 125 -23.93 9.68 11.22
CA ILE A 125 -23.64 8.25 11.07
C ILE A 125 -24.07 7.46 12.32
N LYS A 126 -23.81 7.99 13.52
CA LYS A 126 -24.28 7.37 14.78
C LYS A 126 -25.81 7.28 14.84
N GLN A 127 -26.51 8.33 14.42
CA GLN A 127 -27.98 8.30 14.32
C GLN A 127 -28.45 7.17 13.41
N ILE A 128 -27.86 6.98 12.23
CA ILE A 128 -28.22 5.85 11.35
C ILE A 128 -28.07 4.52 12.10
N TYR A 129 -26.93 4.30 12.75
CA TYR A 129 -26.71 3.04 13.48
C TYR A 129 -27.67 2.84 14.67
N ASP A 130 -28.09 3.91 15.33
CA ASP A 130 -29.07 3.86 16.42
C ASP A 130 -30.44 3.37 15.93
N TYR A 131 -30.80 3.67 14.68
CA TYR A 131 -32.02 3.18 14.03
C TYR A 131 -31.83 1.86 13.26
N SER A 132 -30.62 1.27 13.27
CA SER A 132 -30.28 0.11 12.44
C SER A 132 -29.52 -0.95 13.24
N SER A 133 -28.19 -0.93 13.24
CA SER A 133 -27.31 -1.95 13.79
C SER A 133 -27.54 -2.20 15.28
N LYS A 134 -27.89 -1.16 16.06
CA LYS A 134 -28.14 -1.30 17.51
C LYS A 134 -29.47 -1.97 17.85
N LEU A 135 -30.45 -1.92 16.95
CA LEU A 135 -31.76 -2.51 17.19
C LEU A 135 -31.76 -4.04 16.97
N ARG A 136 -30.72 -4.57 16.32
CA ARG A 136 -30.61 -5.98 15.98
C ARG A 136 -29.90 -6.74 17.10
N ALA A 137 -30.56 -7.75 17.64
CA ALA A 137 -29.87 -8.80 18.39
C ALA A 137 -29.11 -9.67 17.39
N VAL A 138 -27.78 -9.55 17.37
CA VAL A 138 -26.92 -10.31 16.46
C VAL A 138 -25.96 -11.13 17.29
N ASP A 139 -25.80 -12.40 16.93
CA ASP A 139 -24.83 -13.29 17.57
C ASP A 139 -23.42 -12.69 17.49
N GLU A 140 -22.59 -12.92 18.52
CA GLU A 140 -21.25 -12.33 18.59
C GLU A 140 -20.40 -12.66 17.35
N ASN A 141 -20.61 -13.83 16.75
CA ASN A 141 -19.94 -14.23 15.51
C ASN A 141 -20.38 -13.41 14.29
N GLN A 142 -21.60 -12.88 14.25
CA GLN A 142 -22.19 -12.06 13.17
C GLN A 142 -22.10 -10.56 13.44
N LYS A 143 -21.53 -10.18 14.58
CA LYS A 143 -21.42 -8.78 15.01
C LYS A 143 -20.65 -7.93 14.02
N TYR A 144 -19.56 -8.46 13.45
CA TYR A 144 -18.63 -7.75 12.57
C TYR A 144 -19.11 -7.63 11.11
N TYR A 145 -19.04 -6.44 10.52
CA TYR A 145 -19.38 -6.05 9.16
C TYR A 145 -18.48 -6.79 8.18
N ILE A 146 -17.21 -6.95 8.55
CA ILE A 146 -16.23 -7.76 7.84
C ILE A 146 -15.53 -8.64 8.86
N ARG A 147 -15.65 -9.96 8.70
CA ARG A 147 -15.01 -10.93 9.57
C ARG A 147 -13.51 -11.07 9.26
N ARG A 148 -12.83 -11.81 10.12
CA ARG A 148 -11.45 -12.22 9.89
C ARG A 148 -11.32 -12.97 8.56
N PHE A 149 -10.10 -12.94 8.04
CA PHE A 149 -9.69 -13.74 6.91
C PHE A 149 -9.87 -15.24 7.20
N GLN A 150 -10.33 -15.98 6.18
CA GLN A 150 -10.58 -17.41 6.22
C GLN A 150 -9.91 -18.10 5.03
N ASP A 151 -9.24 -19.21 5.30
CA ASP A 151 -8.38 -19.91 4.34
C ASP A 151 -9.15 -20.86 3.38
N LYS A 152 -8.41 -21.64 2.56
CA LYS A 152 -8.97 -22.65 1.64
C LYS A 152 -9.88 -23.65 2.36
N SER A 153 -9.45 -24.15 3.52
CA SER A 153 -10.17 -25.17 4.28
C SER A 153 -11.49 -24.61 4.82
N GLU A 154 -11.43 -23.41 5.41
CA GLU A 154 -12.59 -22.69 5.91
C GLU A 154 -13.57 -22.33 4.78
N LEU A 155 -13.06 -21.89 3.63
CA LEU A 155 -13.87 -21.62 2.42
C LEU A 155 -14.64 -22.86 1.97
N ARG A 156 -13.97 -24.01 1.83
CA ARG A 156 -14.63 -25.27 1.48
C ARG A 156 -15.70 -25.66 2.49
N LYS A 157 -15.40 -25.52 3.79
CA LYS A 157 -16.34 -25.85 4.87
C LYS A 157 -17.57 -24.92 4.85
N ASN A 158 -17.38 -23.61 4.74
CA ASN A 158 -18.47 -22.63 4.81
C ASN A 158 -19.46 -22.70 3.64
N TYR A 159 -19.02 -23.22 2.50
CA TYR A 159 -19.86 -23.40 1.31
C TYR A 159 -20.22 -24.85 1.04
N GLY A 160 -19.85 -25.78 1.92
CA GLY A 160 -20.17 -27.21 1.78
C GLY A 160 -19.64 -27.82 0.48
N LEU A 161 -18.48 -27.39 -0.01
CA LEU A 161 -17.99 -27.73 -1.34
C LEU A 161 -17.42 -29.16 -1.40
N THR A 162 -17.74 -29.87 -2.48
CA THR A 162 -17.08 -31.14 -2.78
C THR A 162 -15.61 -30.93 -3.13
N LEU A 163 -14.82 -32.01 -3.13
CA LEU A 163 -13.40 -31.93 -3.52
C LEU A 163 -13.24 -31.36 -4.95
N LYS A 164 -14.05 -31.85 -5.90
CA LYS A 164 -14.04 -31.39 -7.29
C LYS A 164 -14.37 -29.90 -7.40
N THR A 165 -15.48 -29.48 -6.78
CA THR A 165 -15.95 -28.09 -6.84
C THR A 165 -15.00 -27.14 -6.11
N SER A 166 -14.41 -27.56 -4.98
CA SER A 166 -13.38 -26.77 -4.30
C SER A 166 -12.12 -26.58 -5.17
N ALA A 167 -11.67 -27.62 -5.89
CA ALA A 167 -10.53 -27.52 -6.80
C ALA A 167 -10.80 -26.56 -7.98
N GLU A 168 -12.05 -26.50 -8.46
CA GLU A 168 -12.46 -25.53 -9.47
C GLU A 168 -12.53 -24.10 -8.91
N LEU A 169 -13.13 -23.92 -7.72
CA LEU A 169 -13.17 -22.63 -7.04
C LEU A 169 -11.77 -22.06 -6.82
N TYR A 170 -10.85 -22.88 -6.33
CA TYR A 170 -9.49 -22.48 -5.98
C TYR A 170 -8.65 -21.97 -7.15
N LYS A 171 -9.08 -22.15 -8.40
CA LYS A 171 -8.44 -21.51 -9.56
C LYS A 171 -8.70 -20.01 -9.63
N ASN A 172 -9.76 -19.55 -8.97
CA ASN A 172 -10.27 -18.19 -9.05
C ASN A 172 -10.34 -17.50 -7.69
N CYS A 173 -10.61 -18.25 -6.63
CA CYS A 173 -10.76 -17.78 -5.27
C CYS A 173 -10.39 -18.91 -4.31
N ASN A 174 -9.46 -18.65 -3.40
CA ASN A 174 -8.93 -19.68 -2.51
C ASN A 174 -8.98 -19.29 -1.03
N SER A 175 -9.55 -18.13 -0.73
CA SER A 175 -9.73 -17.61 0.61
C SER A 175 -10.81 -16.55 0.57
N PHE A 176 -11.34 -16.16 1.72
CA PHE A 176 -12.45 -15.23 1.76
C PHE A 176 -12.58 -14.52 3.11
N ARG A 177 -13.39 -13.47 3.15
CA ARG A 177 -13.93 -12.87 4.37
C ARG A 177 -15.44 -12.88 4.28
N GLU A 178 -16.05 -13.28 5.38
CA GLU A 178 -17.50 -13.12 5.52
C GLU A 178 -17.85 -11.67 5.77
N VAL A 179 -18.95 -11.23 5.18
CA VAL A 179 -19.52 -9.91 5.39
C VAL A 179 -20.81 -10.09 6.19
N ARG A 180 -21.21 -9.08 6.97
CA ARG A 180 -22.47 -9.13 7.71
C ARG A 180 -23.66 -9.07 6.74
N GLY A 181 -24.64 -9.97 6.94
CA GLY A 181 -25.89 -9.97 6.18
C GLY A 181 -26.88 -8.96 6.73
N ASP A 182 -26.60 -7.66 6.57
CA ASP A 182 -27.44 -6.58 7.10
C ASP A 182 -28.30 -5.84 6.06
N GLY A 183 -28.17 -6.21 4.78
CA GLY A 183 -28.78 -5.50 3.64
C GLY A 183 -27.82 -4.50 2.98
N ASN A 184 -26.67 -4.20 3.59
CA ASN A 184 -25.56 -3.45 2.99
C ASN A 184 -24.45 -4.37 2.46
N CYS A 185 -24.61 -5.70 2.53
CA CYS A 185 -23.52 -6.65 2.28
C CYS A 185 -22.83 -6.49 0.91
N PHE A 186 -23.58 -6.17 -0.16
CA PHE A 186 -23.01 -5.84 -1.46
C PHE A 186 -22.05 -4.63 -1.37
N TYR A 187 -22.54 -3.48 -0.90
CA TYR A 187 -21.75 -2.25 -0.78
C TYR A 187 -20.58 -2.40 0.19
N THR A 188 -20.74 -3.22 1.22
CA THR A 188 -19.67 -3.55 2.16
C THR A 188 -18.59 -4.37 1.48
N ALA A 189 -18.95 -5.46 0.81
CA ALA A 189 -18.01 -6.36 0.14
C ALA A 189 -17.28 -5.70 -1.04
N PHE A 190 -18.04 -5.01 -1.91
CA PHE A 190 -17.52 -4.29 -3.05
C PHE A 190 -16.71 -3.07 -2.60
N GLY A 191 -17.30 -2.26 -1.71
CA GLY A 191 -16.71 -1.02 -1.24
C GLY A 191 -15.40 -1.25 -0.52
N PHE A 192 -15.34 -2.21 0.40
CA PHE A 192 -14.11 -2.53 1.11
C PHE A 192 -12.97 -2.95 0.17
N GLN A 193 -13.24 -3.81 -0.82
CA GLN A 193 -12.23 -4.21 -1.81
C GLN A 193 -11.80 -3.04 -2.69
N PHE A 194 -12.73 -2.21 -3.16
CA PHE A 194 -12.39 -1.04 -3.96
C PHE A 194 -11.58 -0.01 -3.15
N LEU A 195 -11.94 0.25 -1.89
CA LEU A 195 -11.16 1.13 -1.01
C LEU A 195 -9.77 0.57 -0.76
N SER A 196 -9.63 -0.75 -0.65
CA SER A 196 -8.31 -1.40 -0.56
C SER A 196 -7.47 -1.12 -1.80
N ILE A 197 -8.03 -1.29 -3.00
CA ILE A 197 -7.35 -0.95 -4.27
C ILE A 197 -6.95 0.54 -4.28
N LEU A 198 -7.87 1.44 -3.92
CA LEU A 198 -7.64 2.88 -3.89
C LEU A 198 -6.52 3.28 -2.90
N LEU A 199 -6.47 2.63 -1.74
CA LEU A 199 -5.48 2.92 -0.69
C LEU A 199 -4.12 2.28 -0.97
N PHE A 200 -4.08 1.03 -1.43
CA PHE A 200 -2.84 0.23 -1.46
C PHE A 200 -2.25 0.06 -2.85
N GLU A 201 -3.06 0.06 -3.90
CA GLU A 201 -2.59 -0.22 -5.27
C GLU A 201 -2.50 1.03 -6.13
N TYR A 202 -3.46 1.96 -6.02
CA TYR A 202 -3.44 3.19 -6.80
C TYR A 202 -2.20 4.03 -6.46
N SER A 203 -1.60 4.65 -7.49
CA SER A 203 -0.63 5.73 -7.29
C SER A 203 -1.28 6.95 -6.63
N GLN A 204 -0.46 7.90 -6.14
CA GLN A 204 -1.00 9.15 -5.60
C GLN A 204 -1.79 9.94 -6.64
N ASP A 205 -1.34 9.94 -7.90
CA ASP A 205 -2.03 10.63 -8.99
C ASP A 205 -3.37 9.97 -9.31
N GLN A 206 -3.42 8.63 -9.40
CA GLN A 206 -4.67 7.89 -9.59
C GLN A 206 -5.67 8.13 -8.45
N PHE A 207 -5.18 8.18 -7.21
CA PHE A 207 -5.99 8.51 -6.03
C PHE A 207 -6.56 9.93 -6.11
N ASN A 208 -5.72 10.92 -6.45
CA ASN A 208 -6.14 12.31 -6.60
C ASN A 208 -7.14 12.48 -7.75
N ASP A 209 -6.89 11.82 -8.88
CA ASP A 209 -7.76 11.84 -10.07
C ASP A 209 -9.14 11.26 -9.76
N PHE A 210 -9.20 10.17 -8.99
CA PHE A 210 -10.46 9.60 -8.51
C PHE A 210 -11.28 10.66 -7.74
N PHE A 211 -10.70 11.27 -6.70
CA PHE A 211 -11.43 12.27 -5.91
C PHE A 211 -11.69 13.59 -6.66
N ASN A 212 -10.85 13.96 -7.62
CA ASN A 212 -11.13 15.08 -8.51
C ASN A 212 -12.39 14.81 -9.34
N LYS A 213 -12.55 13.61 -9.90
CA LYS A 213 -13.76 13.21 -10.62
C LYS A 213 -14.99 13.21 -9.72
N ILE A 214 -14.87 12.65 -8.50
CA ILE A 214 -15.97 12.66 -7.51
C ILE A 214 -16.41 14.09 -7.17
N ARG A 215 -15.46 15.03 -7.02
CA ARG A 215 -15.78 16.45 -6.80
C ARG A 215 -16.44 17.11 -8.02
N GLN A 216 -16.01 16.77 -9.23
CA GLN A 216 -16.59 17.32 -10.47
C GLN A 216 -18.05 16.90 -10.69
N ILE A 217 -18.41 15.67 -10.29
CA ILE A 217 -19.77 15.18 -10.42
C ILE A 217 -20.69 15.61 -9.28
N GLU A 218 -20.15 16.35 -8.28
CA GLU A 218 -20.87 16.79 -7.08
C GLU A 218 -21.67 15.65 -6.44
N LEU A 219 -21.02 14.50 -6.20
CA LEU A 219 -21.71 13.28 -5.76
C LEU A 219 -22.49 13.53 -4.45
N PRO A 220 -23.83 13.38 -4.42
CA PRO A 220 -24.58 13.53 -3.19
C PRO A 220 -24.27 12.38 -2.22
N MET A 221 -24.41 12.61 -0.91
CA MET A 221 -24.33 11.57 0.13
C MET A 221 -25.71 11.33 0.74
N LYS A 222 -26.70 11.18 -0.13
CA LYS A 222 -28.12 11.05 0.22
C LYS A 222 -28.41 9.64 0.75
N ILE A 223 -29.18 9.52 1.82
CA ILE A 223 -29.60 8.20 2.31
C ILE A 223 -30.93 8.29 3.07
N PHE A 224 -31.74 7.23 2.97
CA PHE A 224 -32.99 7.06 3.69
C PHE A 224 -32.91 5.85 4.61
N VAL A 225 -33.43 5.95 5.83
CA VAL A 225 -33.55 4.78 6.73
C VAL A 225 -35.01 4.32 6.71
N PRO A 226 -35.33 3.19 6.06
CA PRO A 226 -36.71 2.72 5.89
C PRO A 226 -37.44 2.57 7.21
N ASN A 227 -38.77 2.79 7.18
CA ASN A 227 -39.65 2.72 8.36
C ASN A 227 -39.31 3.71 9.49
N THR A 228 -38.53 4.75 9.20
CA THR A 228 -38.23 5.84 10.13
C THR A 228 -38.40 7.19 9.45
N ASN A 229 -38.35 8.27 10.24
CA ASN A 229 -38.27 9.63 9.72
C ASN A 229 -36.82 10.07 9.44
N LEU A 230 -35.84 9.20 9.69
CA LEU A 230 -34.43 9.54 9.48
C LEU A 230 -34.08 9.47 8.00
N LYS A 231 -33.66 10.62 7.47
CA LYS A 231 -33.12 10.78 6.13
C LYS A 231 -32.02 11.83 6.13
N ILE A 232 -31.09 11.69 5.20
CA ILE A 232 -30.12 12.73 4.84
C ILE A 232 -30.42 13.08 3.40
N ASP A 233 -31.08 14.22 3.19
CA ASP A 233 -31.38 14.81 1.89
C ASP A 233 -31.11 16.33 1.85
N ASP A 234 -30.42 16.83 2.89
CA ASP A 234 -29.94 18.20 2.98
C ASP A 234 -28.57 18.31 2.31
N LYS A 235 -28.46 19.19 1.30
CA LYS A 235 -27.27 19.34 0.47
C LYS A 235 -26.01 19.74 1.25
N GLU A 236 -26.16 20.51 2.32
CA GLU A 236 -25.01 20.92 3.15
C GLU A 236 -24.49 19.71 3.94
N ILE A 237 -25.40 18.95 4.56
CA ILE A 237 -25.05 17.72 5.28
C ILE A 237 -24.45 16.68 4.33
N GLU A 238 -25.02 16.50 3.15
CA GLU A 238 -24.50 15.60 2.13
C GLU A 238 -23.05 15.95 1.75
N LYS A 239 -22.78 17.24 1.51
CA LYS A 239 -21.43 17.73 1.21
C LYS A 239 -20.47 17.49 2.37
N GLN A 240 -20.90 17.76 3.61
CA GLN A 240 -20.08 17.53 4.81
C GLN A 240 -19.70 16.05 4.97
N LEU A 241 -20.61 15.13 4.68
CA LEU A 241 -20.34 13.68 4.70
C LEU A 241 -19.33 13.29 3.62
N LEU A 242 -19.45 13.85 2.41
CA LEU A 242 -18.51 13.57 1.31
C LEU A 242 -17.12 14.11 1.65
N ASP A 243 -17.04 15.33 2.15
CA ASP A 243 -15.79 15.98 2.56
C ASP A 243 -15.11 15.18 3.67
N GLU A 244 -15.88 14.69 4.65
CA GLU A 244 -15.37 13.84 5.73
C GLU A 244 -14.86 12.49 5.23
N PHE A 245 -15.60 11.84 4.32
CA PHE A 245 -15.15 10.61 3.66
C PHE A 245 -13.82 10.83 2.91
N GLN A 246 -13.73 11.86 2.06
CA GLN A 246 -12.50 12.19 1.33
C GLN A 246 -11.34 12.51 2.28
N ARG A 247 -11.60 13.23 3.37
CA ARG A 247 -10.58 13.58 4.37
C ARG A 247 -9.99 12.32 5.01
N ARG A 248 -10.82 11.35 5.41
CA ARG A 248 -10.34 10.08 5.99
C ARG A 248 -9.54 9.26 5.00
N MET A 249 -10.05 9.09 3.79
CA MET A 249 -9.34 8.35 2.74
C MET A 249 -7.97 8.99 2.45
N THR A 250 -7.91 10.33 2.44
CA THR A 250 -6.65 11.07 2.28
C THR A 250 -5.70 10.83 3.46
N LYS A 251 -6.20 10.92 4.71
CA LYS A 251 -5.41 10.65 5.93
C LYS A 251 -4.79 9.25 5.88
N LEU A 252 -5.58 8.24 5.53
CA LEU A 252 -5.09 6.87 5.36
C LEU A 252 -4.03 6.80 4.25
N LYS A 253 -4.28 7.40 3.09
CA LYS A 253 -3.33 7.38 1.95
C LYS A 253 -1.97 7.98 2.29
N LEU A 254 -1.92 8.97 3.18
CA LEU A 254 -0.69 9.64 3.61
C LEU A 254 0.18 8.80 4.56
N ILE A 255 -0.32 7.69 5.12
CA ILE A 255 0.50 6.77 5.93
C ILE A 255 1.47 6.06 4.99
N GLU A 256 2.77 6.33 5.06
CA GLU A 256 3.76 5.81 4.10
C GLU A 256 3.95 4.29 4.19
N ASP A 257 3.97 3.74 5.42
CA ASP A 257 4.09 2.31 5.64
C ASP A 257 2.78 1.59 5.27
N ILE A 258 2.87 0.64 4.34
CA ILE A 258 1.70 -0.05 3.79
C ILE A 258 1.01 -0.92 4.86
N ASN A 259 1.78 -1.57 5.73
CA ASN A 259 1.22 -2.46 6.75
C ASN A 259 0.49 -1.66 7.81
N GLN A 260 1.09 -0.55 8.28
CA GLN A 260 0.44 0.38 9.19
C GLN A 260 -0.83 1.00 8.56
N ARG A 261 -0.78 1.33 7.27
CA ARG A 261 -1.94 1.83 6.53
C ARG A 261 -3.07 0.80 6.49
N GLU A 262 -2.75 -0.46 6.22
CA GLU A 262 -3.71 -1.57 6.16
C GLU A 262 -4.35 -1.84 7.52
N GLU A 263 -3.53 -1.85 8.58
CA GLU A 263 -3.99 -1.98 9.96
C GLU A 263 -4.93 -0.82 10.34
N GLN A 264 -4.51 0.43 10.10
CA GLN A 264 -5.32 1.61 10.40
C GLN A 264 -6.63 1.61 9.61
N PHE A 265 -6.61 1.25 8.32
CA PHE A 265 -7.82 1.11 7.51
C PHE A 265 -8.78 0.07 8.10
N SER A 266 -8.26 -1.11 8.45
CA SER A 266 -9.05 -2.19 9.04
C SER A 266 -9.66 -1.77 10.38
N ASN A 267 -8.88 -1.10 11.23
CA ASN A 267 -9.33 -0.60 12.53
C ASN A 267 -10.39 0.49 12.36
N GLU A 268 -10.18 1.48 11.48
CA GLU A 268 -11.18 2.53 11.24
C GLU A 268 -12.48 1.98 10.65
N PHE A 269 -12.40 0.95 9.80
CA PHE A 269 -13.58 0.31 9.23
C PHE A 269 -14.38 -0.49 10.26
N ALA A 270 -13.70 -1.18 11.19
CA ALA A 270 -14.32 -2.04 12.22
C ALA A 270 -14.65 -1.31 13.54
N ALA A 271 -14.20 -0.08 13.72
CA ALA A 271 -14.19 0.62 15.01
C ALA A 271 -15.56 0.74 15.69
N TYR A 272 -16.65 0.90 14.92
CA TYR A 272 -18.00 0.96 15.48
C TYR A 272 -18.37 -0.32 16.23
N GLU A 273 -17.98 -1.47 15.69
CA GLU A 273 -18.37 -2.80 16.17
C GLU A 273 -17.52 -3.24 17.35
N GLN A 274 -16.26 -2.81 17.35
CA GLN A 274 -15.33 -2.98 18.45
C GLN A 274 -15.63 -2.04 19.62
N GLN A 275 -16.60 -1.14 19.48
CA GLN A 275 -16.93 -0.12 20.47
C GLN A 275 -15.69 0.68 20.90
N SER A 276 -14.80 0.98 19.94
CA SER A 276 -13.57 1.72 20.22
C SER A 276 -13.92 3.12 20.72
N GLU A 277 -13.36 3.50 21.88
CA GLU A 277 -13.46 4.87 22.38
C GLU A 277 -12.51 5.83 21.64
N GLU A 278 -11.44 5.29 21.05
CA GLU A 278 -10.40 6.06 20.36
C GLU A 278 -10.77 6.39 18.91
N ILE A 279 -11.54 5.52 18.26
CA ILE A 279 -11.94 5.66 16.85
C ILE A 279 -13.46 5.72 16.77
N ASP A 280 -13.99 6.81 16.19
CA ASP A 280 -15.43 7.11 16.16
C ASP A 280 -16.34 6.14 15.38
N GLY A 281 -15.78 5.16 14.65
CA GLY A 281 -16.54 4.12 13.96
C GLY A 281 -17.29 4.59 12.70
N CYS A 282 -16.94 5.74 12.13
CA CYS A 282 -17.72 6.32 11.04
C CYS A 282 -17.35 5.84 9.64
N LEU A 283 -16.18 5.23 9.45
CA LEU A 283 -15.67 4.90 8.11
C LEU A 283 -16.58 3.90 7.37
N TYR A 284 -17.08 2.85 8.04
CA TYR A 284 -18.04 1.92 7.45
C TYR A 284 -19.30 2.63 6.92
N GLY A 285 -19.92 3.47 7.76
CA GLY A 285 -21.15 4.19 7.41
C GLY A 285 -20.93 5.16 6.25
N LEU A 286 -19.85 5.95 6.31
CA LEU A 286 -19.47 6.87 5.24
C LEU A 286 -19.23 6.13 3.92
N SER A 287 -18.47 5.02 3.96
CA SER A 287 -18.18 4.22 2.78
C SER A 287 -19.46 3.63 2.18
N THR A 288 -20.36 3.12 3.02
CA THR A 288 -21.63 2.53 2.57
C THR A 288 -22.52 3.57 1.89
N ILE A 289 -22.68 4.75 2.49
CA ILE A 289 -23.43 5.85 1.87
C ILE A 289 -22.78 6.29 0.56
N PHE A 290 -21.45 6.40 0.53
CA PHE A 290 -20.70 6.75 -0.68
C PHE A 290 -20.97 5.77 -1.82
N PHE A 291 -20.80 4.45 -1.61
CA PHE A 291 -20.99 3.46 -2.67
C PHE A 291 -22.45 3.32 -3.09
N ARG A 292 -23.41 3.52 -2.18
CA ARG A 292 -24.84 3.59 -2.51
C ARG A 292 -25.15 4.74 -3.47
N ASN A 293 -24.67 5.95 -3.14
CA ASN A 293 -24.87 7.12 -4.00
C ASN A 293 -24.10 7.03 -5.31
N TYR A 294 -22.87 6.53 -5.27
CA TYR A 294 -22.08 6.32 -6.48
C TYR A 294 -22.73 5.28 -7.39
N SER A 295 -23.28 4.20 -6.84
CA SER A 295 -24.09 3.21 -7.58
C SER A 295 -25.31 3.87 -8.25
N ASN A 296 -26.04 4.70 -7.52
CA ASN A 296 -27.18 5.42 -8.09
C ASN A 296 -26.76 6.39 -9.21
N TYR A 297 -25.64 7.10 -9.02
CA TYR A 297 -25.06 7.97 -10.04
C TYR A 297 -24.65 7.20 -11.30
N VAL A 298 -23.89 6.11 -11.18
CA VAL A 298 -23.43 5.39 -12.38
C VAL A 298 -24.57 4.76 -13.18
N VAL A 299 -25.63 4.32 -12.49
CA VAL A 299 -26.85 3.82 -13.14
C VAL A 299 -27.59 4.95 -13.86
N ASP A 300 -27.68 6.14 -13.27
CA ASP A 300 -28.33 7.31 -13.88
C ASP A 300 -27.81 7.63 -15.29
N PHE A 301 -26.50 7.48 -15.46
CA PHE A 301 -25.78 7.79 -16.70
C PHE A 301 -25.46 6.55 -17.54
N SER A 302 -26.05 5.40 -17.21
CA SER A 302 -25.92 4.17 -17.99
C SER A 302 -27.09 3.99 -18.96
N ASP A 303 -26.81 3.38 -20.11
CA ASP A 303 -27.82 2.89 -21.06
C ASP A 303 -28.68 1.76 -20.46
N ALA A 304 -28.21 1.11 -19.39
CA ALA A 304 -28.90 0.03 -18.68
C ALA A 304 -29.77 0.52 -17.51
N LYS A 305 -29.98 1.84 -17.34
CA LYS A 305 -30.75 2.39 -16.22
C LYS A 305 -32.14 1.77 -16.07
N ASP A 306 -32.81 1.48 -17.19
CA ASP A 306 -34.17 0.92 -17.21
C ASP A 306 -34.21 -0.55 -16.78
N ALA A 307 -33.06 -1.23 -16.71
CA ALA A 307 -32.93 -2.59 -16.17
C ALA A 307 -32.83 -2.61 -14.64
N VAL A 308 -32.60 -1.46 -14.00
CA VAL A 308 -32.60 -1.29 -12.54
C VAL A 308 -33.98 -0.81 -12.11
N TYR A 309 -34.93 -1.74 -12.01
CA TYR A 309 -36.35 -1.42 -11.79
C TYR A 309 -36.69 -1.02 -10.34
N ASP A 310 -35.86 -1.39 -9.37
CA ASP A 310 -36.02 -1.05 -7.93
C ASP A 310 -34.95 -0.06 -7.47
N ARG A 311 -34.68 0.92 -8.34
CA ARG A 311 -33.61 1.89 -8.22
C ARG A 311 -33.64 2.70 -6.92
N GLU A 312 -34.83 3.00 -6.39
CA GLU A 312 -35.01 3.70 -5.13
C GLU A 312 -34.29 3.01 -3.96
N LYS A 313 -34.16 1.68 -3.99
CA LYS A 313 -33.49 0.91 -2.94
C LYS A 313 -31.98 1.16 -2.89
N LEU A 314 -31.37 1.68 -3.95
CA LEU A 314 -29.95 2.05 -3.94
C LEU A 314 -29.64 3.06 -2.83
N LEU A 315 -30.59 3.95 -2.51
CA LEU A 315 -30.45 5.00 -1.49
C LEU A 315 -31.09 4.64 -0.14
N ASN A 316 -31.66 3.44 -0.01
CA ASN A 316 -32.24 2.97 1.24
C ASN A 316 -31.20 2.20 2.04
N TRP A 317 -30.90 2.68 3.25
CA TRP A 317 -30.00 2.02 4.18
C TRP A 317 -30.50 0.61 4.50
N GLU A 318 -29.60 -0.37 4.47
CA GLU A 318 -29.90 -1.78 4.78
C GLU A 318 -30.97 -2.43 3.87
N GLU A 319 -31.20 -1.88 2.67
CA GLU A 319 -31.99 -2.54 1.63
C GLU A 319 -31.13 -2.98 0.45
N GLU A 320 -31.45 -4.18 -0.06
CA GLU A 320 -30.81 -4.77 -1.23
C GLU A 320 -31.53 -4.33 -2.51
N CYS A 321 -30.75 -3.99 -3.54
CA CYS A 321 -31.24 -3.79 -4.90
C CYS A 321 -31.27 -5.13 -5.64
N ASN A 322 -32.43 -5.52 -6.15
CA ASN A 322 -32.60 -6.79 -6.85
C ASN A 322 -31.85 -6.84 -8.19
N SER A 323 -31.52 -5.67 -8.76
CA SER A 323 -30.72 -5.53 -9.99
C SER A 323 -29.22 -5.28 -9.72
N ASN A 324 -28.67 -5.75 -8.59
CA ASN A 324 -27.27 -5.57 -8.21
C ASN A 324 -26.25 -5.96 -9.29
N GLU A 325 -26.53 -6.96 -10.11
CA GLU A 325 -25.60 -7.37 -11.18
C GLU A 325 -25.40 -6.28 -12.24
N VAL A 326 -26.47 -5.57 -12.62
CA VAL A 326 -26.41 -4.42 -13.54
C VAL A 326 -25.61 -3.29 -12.90
N VAL A 327 -25.87 -3.01 -11.62
CA VAL A 327 -25.13 -2.00 -10.84
C VAL A 327 -23.64 -2.34 -10.79
N ILE A 328 -23.29 -3.61 -10.54
CA ILE A 328 -21.91 -4.10 -10.51
C ILE A 328 -21.23 -3.90 -11.87
N ALA A 329 -21.91 -4.25 -12.97
CA ALA A 329 -21.37 -4.09 -14.31
C ALA A 329 -21.02 -2.61 -14.60
N GLU A 330 -21.91 -1.69 -14.23
CA GLU A 330 -21.68 -0.25 -14.40
C GLU A 330 -20.59 0.30 -13.49
N LEU A 331 -20.53 -0.15 -12.22
CA LEU A 331 -19.43 0.20 -11.32
C LEU A 331 -18.08 -0.30 -11.85
N ALA A 332 -18.00 -1.53 -12.35
CA ALA A 332 -16.77 -2.10 -12.92
C ALA A 332 -16.26 -1.26 -14.09
N LYS A 333 -17.17 -0.82 -14.97
CA LYS A 333 -16.89 0.07 -16.10
C LYS A 333 -16.41 1.45 -15.64
N GLN A 334 -17.16 2.11 -14.75
CA GLN A 334 -16.88 3.49 -14.33
C GLN A 334 -15.61 3.60 -13.46
N LEU A 335 -15.35 2.60 -12.63
CA LEU A 335 -14.15 2.54 -11.79
C LEU A 335 -12.94 1.93 -12.48
N ASN A 336 -13.08 1.47 -13.73
CA ASN A 336 -12.05 0.75 -14.48
C ASN A 336 -11.41 -0.38 -13.64
N THR A 337 -12.25 -1.27 -13.13
CA THR A 337 -11.88 -2.45 -12.33
C THR A 337 -12.37 -3.72 -13.01
N PHE A 338 -11.80 -4.86 -12.63
CA PHE A 338 -12.28 -6.17 -13.04
C PHE A 338 -13.03 -6.82 -11.88
N VAL A 339 -14.32 -7.09 -12.05
CA VAL A 339 -15.16 -7.69 -11.01
C VAL A 339 -15.52 -9.12 -11.40
N GLN A 340 -15.22 -10.07 -10.54
CA GLN A 340 -15.56 -11.48 -10.70
C GLN A 340 -16.62 -11.89 -9.68
N LEU A 341 -17.80 -12.24 -10.18
CA LEU A 341 -18.89 -12.79 -9.38
C LEU A 341 -18.83 -14.30 -9.43
N ILE A 342 -18.77 -14.94 -8.26
CA ILE A 342 -18.72 -16.39 -8.13
C ILE A 342 -19.98 -16.82 -7.39
N PHE A 343 -20.95 -17.32 -8.14
CA PHE A 343 -22.19 -17.86 -7.63
C PHE A 343 -21.97 -19.31 -7.21
N ILE A 344 -22.24 -19.60 -5.95
CA ILE A 344 -22.21 -20.96 -5.41
C ILE A 344 -23.66 -21.37 -5.18
N GLU A 345 -24.30 -21.85 -6.24
CA GLU A 345 -25.71 -22.24 -6.22
C GLU A 345 -25.91 -23.48 -5.32
N ASN A 346 -25.11 -24.52 -5.58
CA ASN A 346 -25.15 -25.80 -4.88
C ASN A 346 -23.71 -26.26 -4.59
N SER A 347 -23.52 -27.27 -3.72
CA SER A 347 -22.19 -27.85 -3.39
C SER A 347 -21.38 -28.36 -4.60
N ASN A 348 -22.03 -28.48 -5.76
CA ASN A 348 -21.51 -29.09 -6.98
C ASN A 348 -21.40 -28.12 -8.17
N ASN A 349 -21.99 -26.92 -8.10
CA ASN A 349 -22.07 -26.00 -9.23
C ASN A 349 -21.52 -24.61 -8.86
N ILE A 350 -20.57 -24.13 -9.65
CA ILE A 350 -20.03 -22.78 -9.54
C ILE A 350 -20.29 -22.09 -10.88
N VAL A 351 -20.95 -20.94 -10.84
CA VAL A 351 -21.13 -20.07 -12.01
C VAL A 351 -20.28 -18.83 -11.80
N ILE A 352 -19.43 -18.52 -12.77
CA ILE A 352 -18.56 -17.34 -12.74
C ILE A 352 -19.08 -16.34 -13.78
N ARG A 353 -19.27 -15.09 -13.36
CA ARG A 353 -19.54 -13.95 -14.25
C ARG A 353 -18.47 -12.89 -14.04
N GLU A 354 -18.05 -12.26 -15.12
CA GLU A 354 -16.94 -11.30 -15.11
C GLU A 354 -17.36 -9.99 -15.76
N TYR A 355 -17.01 -8.87 -15.14
CA TYR A 355 -17.29 -7.52 -15.63
C TYR A 355 -16.04 -6.65 -15.59
N GLY A 356 -15.96 -5.71 -16.53
CA GLY A 356 -14.80 -4.83 -16.67
C GLY A 356 -13.59 -5.53 -17.29
N ILE A 357 -12.51 -4.76 -17.48
CA ILE A 357 -11.35 -5.20 -18.28
C ILE A 357 -10.02 -5.12 -17.53
N ASN A 358 -9.95 -4.34 -16.46
CA ASN A 358 -8.70 -4.07 -15.76
C ASN A 358 -8.39 -5.17 -14.75
N LYS A 359 -7.75 -6.24 -15.21
CA LYS A 359 -7.40 -7.42 -14.40
C LYS A 359 -6.38 -7.14 -13.28
N ILE A 360 -5.72 -5.98 -13.29
CA ILE A 360 -4.82 -5.56 -12.21
C ILE A 360 -5.65 -5.25 -10.96
N HIS A 361 -6.68 -4.40 -11.11
CA HIS A 361 -7.57 -4.00 -10.03
C HIS A 361 -8.77 -4.94 -9.96
N LYS A 362 -8.57 -6.09 -9.29
CA LYS A 362 -9.53 -7.18 -9.24
C LYS A 362 -10.36 -7.17 -7.96
N ILE A 363 -11.68 -7.25 -8.10
CA ILE A 363 -12.65 -7.44 -7.02
C ILE A 363 -13.29 -8.82 -7.21
N ILE A 364 -13.31 -9.64 -6.16
CA ILE A 364 -13.95 -10.96 -6.19
C ILE A 364 -15.10 -10.96 -5.20
N LEU A 365 -16.31 -11.25 -5.66
CA LEU A 365 -17.50 -11.37 -4.82
C LEU A 365 -17.99 -12.82 -4.85
N LEU A 366 -18.04 -13.44 -3.67
CA LEU A 366 -18.64 -14.76 -3.48
C LEU A 366 -20.12 -14.57 -3.14
N ILE A 367 -21.01 -15.16 -3.93
CA ILE A 367 -22.45 -14.93 -3.83
C ILE A 367 -23.13 -16.17 -3.27
N LYS A 368 -23.84 -15.99 -2.15
CA LYS A 368 -24.90 -16.88 -1.65
C LYS A 368 -26.25 -16.20 -1.94
N PRO A 369 -27.38 -16.93 -1.99
CA PRO A 369 -28.69 -16.30 -2.13
C PRO A 369 -28.90 -15.17 -1.10
N GLY A 370 -29.10 -13.93 -1.59
CA GLY A 370 -29.28 -12.73 -0.79
C GLY A 370 -28.04 -12.23 -0.02
N HIS A 371 -26.82 -12.67 -0.37
CA HIS A 371 -25.64 -12.31 0.40
C HIS A 371 -24.32 -12.30 -0.40
N TYR A 372 -23.49 -11.29 -0.12
CA TYR A 372 -22.19 -11.09 -0.76
C TYR A 372 -21.07 -11.20 0.26
N ASN A 373 -20.09 -12.06 -0.02
CA ASN A 373 -18.84 -12.17 0.72
C ASN A 373 -17.66 -11.71 -0.13
N ILE A 374 -16.54 -11.39 0.52
CA ILE A 374 -15.32 -10.97 -0.16
C ILE A 374 -14.48 -12.20 -0.49
N GLY A 375 -14.19 -12.44 -1.77
CA GLY A 375 -13.25 -13.47 -2.19
C GLY A 375 -11.83 -12.96 -2.33
N TYR A 376 -10.86 -13.84 -2.18
CA TYR A 376 -9.45 -13.56 -2.43
C TYR A 376 -8.80 -14.71 -3.21
N TYR A 377 -7.88 -14.34 -4.10
CA TYR A 377 -6.97 -15.30 -4.72
C TYR A 377 -5.56 -14.99 -4.24
N LEU A 378 -5.15 -15.64 -3.17
CA LEU A 378 -3.77 -15.60 -2.74
C LEU A 378 -2.97 -16.47 -3.71
N GLN A 379 -2.09 -15.88 -4.50
CA GLN A 379 -1.11 -16.69 -5.22
C GLN A 379 -0.35 -17.49 -4.17
N ASP A 380 -0.34 -18.82 -4.33
CA ASP A 380 0.49 -19.67 -3.48
C ASP A 380 1.89 -19.08 -3.57
N THR A 381 2.38 -18.56 -2.44
CA THR A 381 3.69 -17.94 -2.43
C THR A 381 4.70 -19.01 -2.84
N ILE A 382 5.86 -18.61 -3.34
CA ILE A 382 6.97 -19.56 -3.56
C ILE A 382 7.20 -20.41 -2.31
N ILE A 383 6.92 -19.87 -1.14
CA ILE A 383 7.00 -20.56 0.15
C ILE A 383 5.88 -21.58 0.33
N ASP A 384 4.65 -21.31 -0.08
CA ASP A 384 3.58 -22.32 -0.02
C ASP A 384 3.82 -23.44 -1.02
N GLN A 385 4.36 -23.12 -2.20
CA GLN A 385 4.85 -24.10 -3.16
C GLN A 385 6.03 -24.91 -2.57
N TYR A 386 6.93 -24.23 -1.86
CA TYR A 386 8.08 -24.85 -1.22
C TYR A 386 7.69 -25.73 -0.03
N ILE A 387 6.73 -25.31 0.81
CA ILE A 387 6.17 -26.11 1.90
C ILE A 387 5.47 -27.35 1.32
N GLN A 388 4.72 -27.21 0.22
CA GLN A 388 4.12 -28.36 -0.48
C GLN A 388 5.19 -29.32 -0.98
N PHE A 389 6.27 -28.81 -1.58
CA PHE A 389 7.42 -29.61 -2.01
C PHE A 389 8.08 -30.34 -0.82
N LEU A 390 8.36 -29.65 0.28
CA LEU A 390 8.94 -30.27 1.48
C LEU A 390 8.01 -31.33 2.09
N ASN A 391 6.70 -31.10 2.09
CA ASN A 391 5.71 -32.09 2.54
C ASN A 391 5.67 -33.32 1.62
N GLN A 392 5.86 -33.14 0.31
CA GLN A 392 6.02 -34.27 -0.62
C GLN A 392 7.30 -35.06 -0.32
N LEU A 393 8.43 -34.39 -0.03
CA LEU A 393 9.67 -35.07 0.37
C LEU A 393 9.54 -35.86 1.67
N LYS A 394 8.76 -35.37 2.65
CA LYS A 394 8.46 -36.11 3.89
C LYS A 394 7.58 -37.35 3.66
N GLY A 395 6.77 -37.34 2.60
CA GLY A 395 5.98 -38.51 2.17
C GLY A 395 6.80 -39.58 1.45
N ILE A 396 8.05 -39.28 1.05
CA ILE A 396 8.97 -40.24 0.45
C ILE A 396 9.58 -41.06 1.59
N ASN A 397 9.36 -42.37 1.57
CA ASN A 397 10.02 -43.29 2.50
C ASN A 397 11.47 -43.51 2.04
N TRP A 398 12.38 -42.67 2.50
CA TRP A 398 13.80 -42.73 2.15
C TRP A 398 14.51 -44.02 2.58
N LYS A 399 13.88 -44.81 3.47
CA LYS A 399 14.39 -46.14 3.88
C LYS A 399 14.25 -47.20 2.79
N ASP A 400 13.41 -46.97 1.78
CA ASP A 400 13.23 -47.89 0.66
C ASP A 400 14.31 -47.70 -0.43
N TYR A 401 15.18 -46.69 -0.29
CA TYR A 401 16.37 -46.52 -1.10
C TYR A 401 17.58 -47.14 -0.40
N GLU A 402 18.04 -48.31 -0.86
CA GLU A 402 19.29 -48.93 -0.41
C GLU A 402 20.48 -48.03 -0.76
N TYR A 403 20.97 -47.30 0.23
CA TYR A 403 22.18 -46.49 0.13
C TYR A 403 23.21 -46.94 1.18
N GLY A 404 24.49 -46.99 0.79
CA GLY A 404 25.58 -47.46 1.65
C GLY A 404 25.83 -46.55 2.86
N ASN A 405 26.46 -47.08 3.92
CA ASN A 405 26.66 -46.43 5.23
C ASN A 405 27.19 -44.98 5.22
N ASN A 406 27.86 -44.52 4.16
CA ASN A 406 28.32 -43.13 4.05
C ASN A 406 27.21 -42.13 3.69
N GLN A 407 26.02 -42.58 3.25
CA GLN A 407 24.90 -41.73 2.85
C GLN A 407 23.83 -41.56 3.93
N GLN A 408 23.86 -42.37 5.01
CA GLN A 408 22.94 -42.20 6.15
C GLN A 408 23.18 -40.89 6.91
N ASN A 409 24.45 -40.48 7.09
CA ASN A 409 24.78 -39.19 7.70
C ASN A 409 24.30 -38.01 6.83
N THR A 410 24.36 -38.15 5.50
CA THR A 410 23.90 -37.13 4.56
C THR A 410 22.37 -37.00 4.57
N LEU A 411 21.66 -38.10 4.78
CA LEU A 411 20.21 -38.13 4.91
C LEU A 411 19.75 -37.43 6.20
N GLN A 412 20.41 -37.74 7.33
CA GLN A 412 20.12 -37.11 8.61
C GLN A 412 20.42 -35.60 8.59
N GLU A 413 21.53 -35.18 7.96
CA GLU A 413 21.84 -33.75 7.76
C GLU A 413 20.80 -33.04 6.87
N ALA A 414 20.26 -33.73 5.86
CA ALA A 414 19.21 -33.18 5.01
C ALA A 414 17.89 -33.02 5.77
N GLU A 415 17.50 -34.01 6.58
CA GLU A 415 16.33 -33.94 7.46
C GLU A 415 16.42 -32.78 8.47
N GLU A 416 17.59 -32.61 9.12
CA GLU A 416 17.82 -31.51 10.06
C GLU A 416 17.78 -30.13 9.37
N LYS A 417 18.35 -30.01 8.16
CA LYS A 417 18.25 -28.76 7.37
C LYS A 417 16.82 -28.45 6.95
N ILE A 418 16.04 -29.47 6.58
CA ILE A 418 14.62 -29.32 6.23
C ILE A 418 13.83 -28.84 7.45
N GLU A 419 14.00 -29.47 8.61
CA GLU A 419 13.31 -29.06 9.86
C GLU A 419 13.68 -27.63 10.28
N LYS A 420 14.95 -27.25 10.17
CA LYS A 420 15.39 -25.88 10.42
C LYS A 420 14.70 -24.88 9.50
N LEU A 421 14.66 -25.15 8.20
CA LEU A 421 13.95 -24.32 7.21
C LEU A 421 12.46 -24.17 7.53
N TYR A 422 11.78 -25.23 7.99
CA TYR A 422 10.38 -25.16 8.43
C TYR A 422 10.19 -24.20 9.60
N SER A 423 11.07 -24.26 10.61
CA SER A 423 11.00 -23.37 11.77
C SER A 423 11.23 -21.90 11.40
N GLU A 424 12.21 -21.62 10.52
CA GLU A 424 12.47 -20.27 10.02
C GLU A 424 11.28 -19.73 9.22
N ILE A 425 10.67 -20.54 8.34
CA ILE A 425 9.47 -20.16 7.60
C ILE A 425 8.27 -19.90 8.52
N ALA A 426 8.09 -20.71 9.57
CA ALA A 426 7.01 -20.53 10.54
C ALA A 426 7.12 -19.20 11.30
N ILE A 427 8.34 -18.84 11.71
CA ILE A 427 8.64 -17.54 12.35
C ILE A 427 8.33 -16.38 11.41
N LEU A 428 8.71 -16.50 10.13
CA LEU A 428 8.45 -15.45 9.14
C LEU A 428 6.96 -15.30 8.80
N LYS A 429 6.19 -16.40 8.79
CA LYS A 429 4.72 -16.36 8.64
C LYS A 429 4.03 -15.69 9.82
N GLN A 430 4.49 -15.92 11.05
CA GLN A 430 3.92 -15.26 12.24
C GLN A 430 4.15 -13.74 12.24
N ASN A 431 5.25 -13.28 11.66
CA ASN A 431 5.65 -11.87 11.71
C ASN A 431 5.14 -11.03 10.53
N ASN A 432 4.42 -11.60 9.56
CA ASN A 432 3.89 -10.90 8.38
C ASN A 432 4.94 -10.09 7.57
N THR A 433 6.24 -10.39 7.72
CA THR A 433 7.36 -9.58 7.21
C THR A 433 7.93 -10.03 5.88
N LEU A 434 7.41 -11.10 5.27
CA LEU A 434 8.14 -11.79 4.22
C LEU A 434 7.82 -11.28 2.80
N LYS A 435 8.75 -10.52 2.23
CA LYS A 435 8.72 -10.14 0.79
C LYS A 435 9.27 -11.29 -0.05
N GLN A 436 8.76 -11.46 -1.28
CA GLN A 436 9.23 -12.44 -2.27
C GLN A 436 10.77 -12.45 -2.44
N LYS A 437 11.41 -11.28 -2.36
CA LYS A 437 12.85 -11.12 -2.57
C LYS A 437 13.71 -11.72 -1.44
N ASP A 438 13.21 -11.74 -0.21
CA ASP A 438 13.91 -12.29 0.95
C ASP A 438 13.80 -13.82 1.00
N ALA A 439 12.67 -14.36 0.52
CA ALA A 439 12.49 -15.81 0.33
C ALA A 439 13.51 -16.38 -0.67
N PHE A 440 13.75 -15.70 -1.80
CA PHE A 440 14.78 -16.12 -2.77
C PHE A 440 16.20 -16.12 -2.19
N LYS A 441 16.50 -15.20 -1.27
CA LYS A 441 17.83 -15.10 -0.67
C LYS A 441 18.11 -16.26 0.29
N ILE A 442 17.10 -16.67 1.05
CA ILE A 442 17.18 -17.84 1.95
C ILE A 442 17.26 -19.14 1.13
N ILE A 443 16.40 -19.30 0.12
CA ILE A 443 16.32 -20.50 -0.72
C ILE A 443 17.59 -20.67 -1.57
N GLY A 444 18.11 -19.60 -2.16
CA GLY A 444 19.29 -19.64 -3.03
C GLY A 444 20.62 -19.89 -2.31
N PHE A 445 20.77 -19.46 -1.04
CA PHE A 445 22.03 -19.59 -0.31
C PHE A 445 22.21 -20.93 0.42
N GLN A 446 21.13 -21.61 0.80
CA GLN A 446 21.22 -22.80 1.67
C GLN A 446 21.13 -24.14 0.93
N LEU A 447 20.60 -24.18 -0.30
CA LEU A 447 20.26 -25.44 -0.99
C LEU A 447 21.04 -25.71 -2.27
N LEU A 448 21.71 -24.72 -2.85
CA LEU A 448 22.63 -24.94 -3.98
C LEU A 448 23.73 -26.00 -3.72
N PRO A 449 24.17 -26.25 -2.47
CA PRO A 449 25.13 -27.34 -2.19
C PRO A 449 24.51 -28.75 -2.12
N LEU A 450 23.19 -28.91 -2.22
CA LEU A 450 22.47 -30.19 -2.04
C LEU A 450 21.92 -30.79 -3.35
N THR A 451 22.00 -30.05 -4.46
CA THR A 451 21.77 -30.52 -5.84
C THR A 451 23.11 -30.79 -6.51
#